data_AF-A0A1W2BW45-F1
#
_entry.id   AF-A0A1W2BW45-F1
#
_cell.length_a   1.000
_cell.length_b   1.000
_cell.length_c   1.000
_cell.angle_alpha   90.00
_cell.angle_beta   90.00
_cell.angle_gamma   90.00
#
_symmetry.space_group_name_H-M   'P 1'
#
loop_
_entity.id
_entity.type
_entity.pdbx_description
1 polymer ?
#
loop_
_entity_poly.entity_id
_entity_poly.type
_entity_poly.pdbx_seq_one_letter_code
_entity_poly.pdbx_strand_id
1 'polypeptide(L)'
;MKKVFLTLAVAGLVTLTSCDKKETDPAIETSTETTTETDAQTEAPVTETKATASVEVPKFSNSDVQKFADEYASFSAEMIAAANAGDQAKLTELQTKAVEWAQKANEFTQKMTPEDAKLWAEWYQKLAAAQAGQ
;
A
#
# COMPACT_ATOMS: atom_id res chain seq x y z
N MET A 1 -9.93 -37.00 -10.85
CA MET A 1 -9.15 -38.22 -10.56
C MET A 1 -8.11 -37.89 -9.50
N LYS A 2 -8.00 -38.74 -8.46
CA LYS A 2 -6.94 -38.87 -7.42
C LYS A 2 -6.45 -37.58 -6.72
N LYS A 3 -6.80 -37.36 -5.44
CA LYS A 3 -6.09 -37.84 -4.21
C LYS A 3 -4.60 -37.42 -4.29
N VAL A 4 -4.02 -36.67 -3.35
CA VAL A 4 -3.51 -37.18 -2.06
C VAL A 4 -3.31 -36.03 -1.04
N PHE A 5 -3.81 -36.26 0.18
CA PHE A 5 -3.38 -35.81 1.51
C PHE A 5 -2.10 -34.95 1.67
N LEU A 6 -2.14 -33.97 2.58
CA LEU A 6 -1.27 -33.97 3.77
C LEU A 6 -1.78 -32.99 4.86
N THR A 7 -2.56 -33.51 5.79
CA THR A 7 -2.69 -32.98 7.15
C THR A 7 -1.33 -33.05 7.85
N LEU A 8 -0.81 -31.94 8.37
CA LEU A 8 0.23 -31.96 9.40
C LEU A 8 -0.13 -30.98 10.51
N ALA A 9 -0.75 -31.55 11.55
CA ALA A 9 -0.83 -30.94 12.86
C ALA A 9 0.54 -31.05 13.55
N VAL A 10 1.07 -29.95 14.07
CA VAL A 10 1.99 -29.96 15.21
C VAL A 10 1.51 -28.88 16.18
N ALA A 11 1.02 -29.36 17.31
CA ALA A 11 0.87 -28.59 18.53
C ALA A 11 2.26 -28.33 19.14
N GLY A 12 2.45 -27.15 19.71
CA GLY A 12 3.66 -26.80 20.47
C GLY A 12 3.50 -25.47 21.21
N LEU A 13 2.81 -25.50 22.35
CA LEU A 13 2.95 -24.50 23.42
C LEU A 13 4.40 -24.47 23.89
N VAL A 14 5.09 -23.31 23.90
CA VAL A 14 6.13 -23.00 24.89
C VAL A 14 6.26 -21.47 25.13
N THR A 15 5.68 -21.06 26.26
CA THR A 15 6.13 -20.08 27.27
C THR A 15 6.27 -18.57 26.97
N LEU A 16 5.32 -17.84 27.57
CA LEU A 16 5.51 -16.63 28.38
C LEU A 16 6.92 -16.53 29.01
N THR A 17 7.65 -15.42 28.79
CA THR A 17 8.37 -14.70 29.86
C THR A 17 8.65 -13.25 29.47
N SER A 18 8.35 -12.35 30.40
CA SER A 18 8.99 -11.05 30.65
C SER A 18 9.06 -9.99 29.56
N CYS A 19 8.13 -9.03 29.65
CA CYS A 19 8.57 -7.63 29.74
C CYS A 19 7.75 -6.93 30.82
N ASP A 20 8.34 -6.89 32.02
CA ASP A 20 7.91 -6.10 33.16
C ASP A 20 8.41 -4.66 32.98
N LYS A 21 7.47 -3.71 32.92
CA LYS A 21 7.62 -2.37 33.54
C LYS A 21 6.27 -1.65 33.60
N LYS A 22 5.87 -1.40 34.86
CA LYS A 22 4.93 -0.38 35.42
C LYS A 22 4.90 0.92 34.58
N GLU A 23 3.83 1.73 34.53
CA GLU A 23 3.08 2.32 35.65
C GLU A 23 1.86 3.10 35.12
N THR A 24 0.68 2.89 35.72
CA THR A 24 -0.40 3.84 36.12
C THR A 24 -0.90 5.00 35.20
N ASP A 25 -2.20 4.91 34.85
CA ASP A 25 -3.25 5.91 34.45
C ASP A 25 -3.32 7.19 35.35
N PRO A 26 -4.23 8.19 35.21
CA PRO A 26 -5.24 8.54 34.17
C PRO A 26 -5.32 10.07 33.80
N ALA A 27 -6.25 10.41 32.88
CA ALA A 27 -7.21 11.55 32.97
C ALA A 27 -6.88 13.03 32.58
N ILE A 28 -7.70 13.54 31.62
CA ILE A 28 -8.60 14.73 31.68
C ILE A 28 -8.18 16.10 31.05
N GLU A 29 -9.03 16.53 30.09
CA GLU A 29 -9.54 17.88 29.71
C GLU A 29 -8.69 18.90 28.90
N THR A 30 -9.11 19.30 27.69
CA THR A 30 -10.14 20.32 27.28
C THR A 30 -9.61 21.76 27.24
N SER A 31 -9.65 22.37 26.04
CA SER A 31 -9.92 23.79 25.69
C SER A 31 -9.34 24.06 24.28
N THR A 32 -10.09 24.22 23.18
CA THR A 32 -11.02 25.29 22.73
C THR A 32 -10.32 26.54 22.15
N GLU A 33 -10.92 27.06 21.05
CA GLU A 33 -10.67 28.26 20.21
C GLU A 33 -9.65 28.12 19.06
N THR A 34 -10.02 28.14 17.76
CA THR A 34 -10.85 29.02 16.90
C THR A 34 -10.13 30.27 16.38
N THR A 35 -10.36 30.56 15.09
CA THR A 35 -10.01 31.75 14.26
C THR A 35 -8.67 31.57 13.49
N THR A 36 -8.54 31.72 12.17
CA THR A 36 -9.23 32.62 11.21
C THR A 36 -9.13 32.07 9.77
N GLU A 37 -10.19 32.30 9.01
CA GLU A 37 -10.35 32.14 7.57
C GLU A 37 -9.43 33.10 6.77
N THR A 38 -8.74 32.60 5.73
CA THR A 38 -8.29 33.43 4.61
C THR A 38 -8.15 32.57 3.36
N ASP A 39 -9.02 32.88 2.42
CA ASP A 39 -9.05 32.45 1.04
C ASP A 39 -7.82 33.01 0.29
N ALA A 40 -6.99 32.11 -0.23
CA ALA A 40 -6.10 32.40 -1.35
C ALA A 40 -5.70 31.09 -2.02
N GLN A 41 -6.35 30.84 -3.15
CA GLN A 41 -5.86 30.03 -4.26
C GLN A 41 -4.33 30.03 -4.34
N THR A 42 -3.71 28.89 -4.02
CA THR A 42 -2.36 28.56 -4.42
C THR A 42 -2.36 27.07 -4.67
N GLU A 43 -2.01 26.74 -5.91
CA GLU A 43 -1.86 25.39 -6.44
C GLU A 43 -1.31 24.47 -5.35
N ALA A 44 -2.05 23.39 -5.06
CA ALA A 44 -1.56 22.34 -4.19
C ALA A 44 -0.13 22.01 -4.65
N PRO A 45 0.87 22.03 -3.75
CA PRO A 45 2.16 21.50 -4.11
C PRO A 45 1.89 20.12 -4.66
N VAL A 46 2.29 19.88 -5.91
CA VAL A 46 2.47 18.52 -6.40
C VAL A 46 3.45 17.94 -5.42
N THR A 47 2.92 17.27 -4.39
CA THR A 47 3.71 16.47 -3.49
C THR A 47 4.41 15.54 -4.43
N GLU A 48 5.71 15.77 -4.61
CA GLU A 48 6.64 14.80 -5.12
C GLU A 48 6.54 13.66 -4.11
N THR A 49 5.52 12.82 -4.29
CA THR A 49 5.43 11.50 -3.69
C THR A 49 6.56 10.77 -4.36
N LYS A 50 7.76 10.99 -3.83
CA LYS A 50 8.94 10.19 -4.09
C LYS A 50 8.54 8.81 -3.62
N ALA A 51 7.94 8.06 -4.54
CA ALA A 51 7.50 6.72 -4.33
C ALA A 51 8.74 5.94 -3.90
N THR A 52 8.81 5.58 -2.63
CA THR A 52 9.67 4.48 -2.18
C THR A 52 9.01 3.18 -2.60
N ALA A 53 8.65 3.06 -3.87
CA ALA A 53 8.57 1.75 -4.49
C ALA A 53 10.03 1.33 -4.70
N SER A 54 10.40 0.15 -4.26
CA SER A 54 11.74 -0.42 -4.48
C SER A 54 12.10 -0.57 -5.97
N VAL A 55 11.16 -0.26 -6.87
CA VAL A 55 11.26 -0.37 -8.33
C VAL A 55 10.72 0.92 -8.98
N GLU A 56 11.56 1.57 -9.79
CA GLU A 56 11.22 2.78 -10.54
C GLU A 56 10.08 2.53 -11.54
N VAL A 57 9.15 3.47 -11.64
CA VAL A 57 8.01 3.40 -12.56
C VAL A 57 8.48 3.72 -13.98
N PRO A 58 8.24 2.84 -14.97
CA PRO A 58 8.65 3.12 -16.35
C PRO A 58 7.85 4.27 -16.95
N LYS A 59 8.43 4.88 -17.98
CA LYS A 59 7.75 5.90 -18.79
C LYS A 59 6.75 5.23 -19.73
N PHE A 60 5.48 5.52 -19.56
CA PHE A 60 4.43 5.08 -20.48
C PHE A 60 4.11 6.15 -21.53
N SER A 61 3.62 5.69 -22.68
CA SER A 61 3.27 6.54 -23.81
C SER A 61 1.93 7.26 -23.62
N ASN A 62 0.99 6.61 -22.93
CA ASN A 62 -0.31 7.17 -22.56
C ASN A 62 -0.24 7.82 -21.16
N SER A 63 -0.72 9.06 -21.02
CA SER A 63 -0.69 9.81 -19.76
C SER A 63 -1.60 9.23 -18.67
N ASP A 64 -2.76 8.68 -19.06
CA ASP A 64 -3.60 7.92 -18.14
C ASP A 64 -2.79 6.71 -17.65
N VAL A 65 -2.03 6.09 -18.57
CA VAL A 65 -1.13 4.96 -18.29
C VAL A 65 -0.04 5.28 -17.28
N GLN A 66 0.61 6.41 -17.46
CA GLN A 66 1.58 6.90 -16.50
C GLN A 66 0.95 7.10 -15.11
N LYS A 67 -0.16 7.83 -15.04
CA LYS A 67 -0.79 8.21 -13.76
C LYS A 67 -1.18 6.99 -12.93
N PHE A 68 -1.80 5.99 -13.54
CA PHE A 68 -2.17 4.76 -12.85
C PHE A 68 -0.95 3.97 -12.38
N ALA A 69 0.15 3.96 -13.13
CA ALA A 69 1.39 3.32 -12.70
C ALA A 69 1.98 4.02 -11.47
N ASP A 70 2.01 5.36 -11.48
CA ASP A 70 2.52 6.15 -10.35
C ASP A 70 1.66 5.96 -9.08
N GLU A 71 0.33 5.96 -9.25
CA GLU A 71 -0.62 5.69 -8.18
C GLU A 71 -0.46 4.24 -7.65
N TYR A 72 -0.18 3.26 -8.52
CA TYR A 72 -0.01 1.84 -8.12
C TYR A 72 1.30 1.62 -7.36
N ALA A 73 2.36 2.30 -7.79
CA ALA A 73 3.65 2.29 -7.11
C ALA A 73 3.51 2.83 -5.68
N SER A 74 2.78 3.94 -5.54
CA SER A 74 2.50 4.57 -4.24
C SER A 74 1.65 3.67 -3.35
N PHE A 75 0.56 3.10 -3.88
CA PHE A 75 -0.27 2.14 -3.17
C PHE A 75 0.53 0.93 -2.66
N SER A 76 1.42 0.39 -3.52
CA SER A 76 2.27 -0.74 -3.18
C SER A 76 3.27 -0.40 -2.07
N ALA A 77 3.84 0.80 -2.09
CA ALA A 77 4.73 1.29 -1.04
C ALA A 77 4.01 1.49 0.30
N GLU A 78 2.79 2.05 0.29
CA GLU A 78 1.97 2.20 1.49
C GLU A 78 1.61 0.85 2.11
N MET A 79 1.29 -0.15 1.29
CA MET A 79 0.96 -1.51 1.76
C MET A 79 2.16 -2.18 2.43
N ILE A 80 3.35 -2.06 1.86
CA ILE A 80 4.61 -2.55 2.45
C ILE A 80 4.87 -1.83 3.77
N ALA A 81 4.76 -0.49 3.79
CA ALA A 81 5.02 0.31 4.98
C ALA A 81 4.05 -0.06 6.12
N ALA A 82 2.76 -0.21 5.82
CA ALA A 82 1.75 -0.62 6.78
C ALA A 82 1.99 -2.05 7.30
N ALA A 83 2.39 -2.98 6.43
CA ALA A 83 2.75 -4.34 6.81
C ALA A 83 3.96 -4.36 7.76
N ASN A 84 5.02 -3.63 7.43
CA ASN A 84 6.23 -3.52 8.26
C ASN A 84 5.96 -2.83 9.61
N ALA A 85 5.04 -1.86 9.64
CA ALA A 85 4.62 -1.18 10.86
C ALA A 85 3.61 -1.99 11.69
N GLY A 86 3.06 -3.09 11.16
CA GLY A 86 1.98 -3.85 11.80
C GLY A 86 0.65 -3.09 11.89
N ASP A 87 0.44 -2.06 11.05
CA ASP A 87 -0.74 -1.20 11.08
C ASP A 87 -1.94 -1.89 10.41
N GLN A 88 -2.66 -2.69 11.20
CA GLN A 88 -3.83 -3.44 10.74
C GLN A 88 -4.98 -2.55 10.25
N ALA A 89 -5.13 -1.35 10.82
CA ALA A 89 -6.16 -0.41 10.38
C ALA A 89 -5.83 0.11 8.98
N LYS A 90 -4.58 0.51 8.75
CA LYS A 90 -4.12 0.96 7.44
C LYS A 90 -4.14 -0.17 6.41
N LEU A 91 -3.76 -1.39 6.79
CA LEU A 91 -3.87 -2.55 5.90
C LEU A 91 -5.32 -2.84 5.48
N THR A 92 -6.29 -2.68 6.38
CA THR A 92 -7.71 -2.86 6.06
C THR A 92 -8.22 -1.76 5.11
N GLU A 93 -7.84 -0.50 5.35
CA GLU A 93 -8.11 0.62 4.44
C GLU A 93 -7.53 0.35 3.05
N LEU A 94 -6.27 -0.08 2.98
CA LEU A 94 -5.58 -0.38 1.73
C LEU A 94 -6.17 -1.59 1.01
N GLN A 95 -6.62 -2.63 1.72
CA GLN A 95 -7.35 -3.75 1.10
C GLN A 95 -8.66 -3.30 0.46
N THR A 96 -9.37 -2.36 1.08
CA THR A 96 -10.60 -1.79 0.51
C THR A 96 -10.27 -1.03 -0.78
N LYS A 97 -9.22 -0.19 -0.75
CA LYS A 97 -8.71 0.49 -1.96
C LYS A 97 -8.27 -0.51 -3.03
N ALA A 98 -7.69 -1.65 -2.66
CA ALA A 98 -7.25 -2.67 -3.62
C ALA A 98 -8.41 -3.19 -4.50
N VAL A 99 -9.62 -3.27 -3.94
CA VAL A 99 -10.82 -3.68 -4.69
C VAL A 99 -11.21 -2.64 -5.74
N GLU A 100 -11.20 -1.35 -5.38
CA GLU A 100 -11.44 -0.25 -6.33
C GLU A 100 -10.38 -0.21 -7.43
N TRP A 101 -9.13 -0.48 -7.05
CA TRP A 101 -8.00 -0.61 -7.96
C TRP A 101 -8.18 -1.73 -8.97
N ALA A 102 -8.67 -2.90 -8.55
CA ALA A 102 -8.95 -4.01 -9.45
C ALA A 102 -9.99 -3.63 -10.53
N GLN A 103 -10.97 -2.79 -10.18
CA GLN A 103 -11.94 -2.28 -11.15
C GLN A 103 -11.28 -1.31 -12.15
N LYS A 104 -10.49 -0.35 -11.65
CA LYS A 104 -9.74 0.60 -12.50
C LYS A 104 -8.75 -0.10 -13.42
N ALA A 105 -8.09 -1.17 -12.96
CA ALA A 105 -7.12 -1.94 -13.75
C ALA A 105 -7.73 -2.52 -15.04
N ASN A 106 -9.01 -2.93 -15.01
CA ASN A 106 -9.67 -3.46 -16.19
C ASN A 106 -9.90 -2.38 -17.26
N GLU A 107 -10.32 -1.18 -16.88
CA GLU A 107 -10.48 -0.06 -17.81
C GLU A 107 -9.13 0.41 -18.39
N PHE A 108 -8.10 0.28 -17.57
CA PHE A 108 -6.77 0.72 -17.86
C PHE A 108 -6.03 -0.14 -18.90
N THR A 109 -6.14 -1.45 -18.76
CA THR A 109 -5.52 -2.39 -19.72
C THR A 109 -6.05 -2.22 -21.14
N GLN A 110 -7.27 -1.70 -21.31
CA GLN A 110 -7.84 -1.35 -22.63
C GLN A 110 -7.20 -0.11 -23.27
N LYS A 111 -6.57 0.76 -22.47
CA LYS A 111 -5.94 2.01 -22.91
C LYS A 111 -4.45 1.87 -23.23
N MET A 112 -3.87 0.70 -22.95
CA MET A 112 -2.46 0.42 -23.20
C MET A 112 -2.20 0.10 -24.66
N THR A 113 -1.08 0.61 -25.18
CA THR A 113 -0.49 0.05 -26.40
C THR A 113 0.16 -1.31 -26.08
N PRO A 114 0.47 -2.14 -27.10
CA PRO A 114 1.23 -3.38 -26.86
C PRO A 114 2.58 -3.16 -26.18
N GLU A 115 3.22 -2.01 -26.43
CA GLU A 115 4.48 -1.61 -25.79
C GLU A 115 4.28 -1.25 -24.33
N ASP A 116 3.25 -0.45 -24.02
CA ASP A 116 2.89 -0.12 -22.63
C ASP A 116 2.51 -1.39 -21.85
N ALA A 117 1.77 -2.31 -22.45
CA ALA A 117 1.39 -3.57 -21.80
C ALA A 117 2.63 -4.42 -21.45
N LYS A 118 3.65 -4.43 -22.31
CA LYS A 118 4.92 -5.10 -22.04
C LYS A 118 5.68 -4.41 -20.90
N LEU A 119 5.82 -3.08 -20.95
CA LEU A 119 6.48 -2.30 -19.89
C LEU A 119 5.78 -2.50 -18.54
N TRP A 120 4.45 -2.50 -18.55
CA TRP A 120 3.65 -2.76 -17.36
C TRP A 120 3.91 -4.16 -16.80
N ALA A 121 3.86 -5.20 -17.63
CA ALA A 121 4.09 -6.57 -17.19
C ALA A 121 5.49 -6.75 -16.59
N GLU A 122 6.53 -6.23 -17.25
CA GLU A 122 7.91 -6.31 -16.76
C GLU A 122 8.10 -5.55 -15.45
N TRP A 123 7.52 -4.36 -15.34
CA TRP A 123 7.59 -3.56 -14.12
C TRP A 123 6.82 -4.20 -12.97
N TYR A 124 5.60 -4.68 -13.21
CA TYR A 124 4.78 -5.39 -12.23
C TYR A 124 5.49 -6.63 -11.68
N GLN A 125 6.13 -7.42 -12.55
CA GLN A 125 6.90 -8.59 -12.12
C GLN A 125 8.08 -8.21 -11.22
N LYS A 126 8.81 -7.14 -11.56
CA LYS A 126 9.91 -6.63 -10.72
C LYS A 126 9.39 -6.15 -9.37
N LEU A 127 8.26 -5.43 -9.36
CA LEU A 127 7.65 -4.93 -8.14
C LEU A 127 7.18 -6.08 -7.24
N ALA A 128 6.51 -7.09 -7.80
CA ALA A 128 6.09 -8.28 -7.08
C ALA A 128 7.29 -9.08 -6.52
N ALA A 129 8.37 -9.23 -7.30
CA ALA A 129 9.59 -9.88 -6.84
C ALA A 129 10.27 -9.08 -5.70
N ALA A 130 10.29 -7.75 -5.79
CA ALA A 130 10.81 -6.90 -4.73
C ALA A 130 9.97 -6.99 -3.45
N GLN A 131 8.65 -7.12 -3.57
CA GLN A 131 7.74 -7.32 -2.44
C GLN A 131 7.89 -8.70 -1.78
N ALA A 132 8.10 -9.76 -2.57
CA ALA A 132 8.26 -11.11 -2.05
C ALA A 132 9.61 -11.35 -1.35
N GLY A 133 10.60 -10.49 -1.60
CA GLY A 133 11.93 -10.54 -0.97
C GLY A 133 12.08 -9.67 0.28
N GLN A 134 11.01 -8.97 0.71
CA GLN A 134 10.99 -8.14 1.92
C GLN A 134 10.37 -8.84 3.11
#